data_AF-A0A2C6MIA8-F1
#
_entry.id   AF-A0A2C6MIA8-F1
#
_cell.length_a   1.000
_cell.length_b   1.000
_cell.length_c   1.000
_cell.angle_alpha   90.00
_cell.angle_beta   90.00
_cell.angle_gamma   90.00
#
_symmetry.space_group_name_H-M   'P 1'
#
loop_
_entity.id
_entity.type
_entity.pdbx_description
1 polymer ?
#
loop_
_entity_poly.entity_id
_entity_poly.type
_entity_poly.pdbx_seq_one_letter_code
_entity_poly.pdbx_strand_id
1 'polypeptide(L)' 'MAQEAICKFLDTRFPEDSAGLQRDIQKINDIVILDKIINKIYAVNSMEEAAAIVREATQK' A
#
# COMPACT_ATOMS: atom_id res chain seq x y z
N MET A 1 9.75 -3.68 -7.51
CA MET A 1 10.39 -2.54 -6.81
C MET A 1 9.41 -1.76 -5.93
N ALA A 2 8.52 -0.90 -6.46
CA ALA A 2 7.63 -0.10 -5.60
C ALA A 2 6.62 -0.95 -4.80
N GLN A 3 5.96 -1.92 -5.44
CA GLN A 3 5.04 -2.86 -4.77
C GLN A 3 5.72 -3.60 -3.61
N GLU A 4 6.91 -4.15 -3.85
CA GLU A 4 7.67 -4.88 -2.83
C GLU A 4 8.06 -3.99 -1.65
N ALA A 5 8.47 -2.74 -1.91
CA ALA A 5 8.79 -1.80 -0.85
C ALA A 5 7.56 -1.48 0.01
N ILE A 6 6.40 -1.27 -0.62
CA ILE A 6 5.14 -1.02 0.09
C ILE A 6 4.73 -2.27 0.88
N CYS A 7 4.76 -3.46 0.27
CA CYS A 7 4.41 -4.70 0.95
C CYS A 7 5.34 -4.97 2.15
N LYS A 8 6.64 -4.78 1.99
CA LYS A 8 7.61 -4.96 3.09
C LYS A 8 7.40 -3.96 4.23
N PHE A 9 7.06 -2.71 3.91
CA PHE A 9 6.69 -1.72 4.92
C PHE A 9 5.43 -2.17 5.69
N LEU A 10 4.39 -2.59 4.98
CA LEU A 10 3.16 -3.07 5.59
C LEU A 10 3.39 -4.33 6.45
N ASP A 11 4.22 -5.26 5.98
CA ASP A 11 4.60 -6.46 6.73
C ASP A 11 5.34 -6.12 8.03
N THR A 12 6.23 -5.13 7.98
CA THR A 12 7.02 -4.69 9.15
C THR A 12 6.15 -3.96 10.17
N ARG A 13 5.22 -3.12 9.71
CA ARG A 13 4.42 -2.23 10.57
C ARG A 13 3.10 -2.86 11.02
N PHE A 14 2.55 -3.77 10.21
CA PHE A 14 1.24 -4.41 10.38
C PHE A 14 1.27 -5.89 9.91
N PRO A 15 2.05 -6.77 10.56
CA PRO A 15 2.31 -8.13 10.07
C PRO A 15 1.05 -9.00 9.93
N GLU A 16 0.08 -8.89 10.83
CA GLU A 16 -1.11 -9.76 10.83
C GLU A 16 -2.20 -9.28 9.86
N ASP A 17 -2.35 -7.96 9.70
CA ASP A 17 -3.44 -7.34 8.93
C ASP A 17 -3.04 -6.99 7.49
N SER A 18 -1.74 -6.96 7.17
CA SER A 18 -1.27 -6.47 5.88
C SER A 18 -1.46 -7.45 4.71
N ALA A 19 -1.63 -8.75 4.96
CA ALA A 19 -1.67 -9.77 3.91
C ALA A 19 -2.77 -9.52 2.86
N GLY A 20 -3.93 -9.00 3.26
CA GLY A 20 -5.01 -8.62 2.34
C GLY A 20 -4.59 -7.46 1.44
N LEU A 21 -4.12 -6.37 2.05
CA LEU A 21 -3.72 -5.15 1.34
C LEU A 21 -2.51 -5.38 0.42
N GLN A 22 -1.55 -6.20 0.86
CA GLN A 22 -0.40 -6.60 0.05
C GLN A 22 -0.82 -7.28 -1.25
N ARG A 23 -1.82 -8.17 -1.21
CA ARG A 23 -2.36 -8.83 -2.42
C ARG A 23 -3.00 -7.84 -3.38
N ASP A 24 -3.68 -6.82 -2.87
CA ASP A 24 -4.28 -5.80 -3.72
C ASP A 24 -3.23 -4.90 -4.35
N ILE A 25 -2.18 -4.51 -3.61
CA ILE A 25 -1.05 -3.75 -4.14
C ILE A 25 -0.31 -4.54 -5.24
N GLN A 26 -0.14 -5.84 -5.07
CA GLN A 26 0.47 -6.71 -6.09
C GLN A 26 -0.32 -6.77 -7.41
N LYS A 27 -1.63 -6.50 -7.39
CA LYS A 27 -2.45 -6.43 -8.62
C LYS A 27 -2.34 -5.09 -9.35
N ILE A 28 -1.78 -4.07 -8.70
CA ILE A 28 -1.63 -2.73 -9.29
C ILE A 28 -0.41 -2.73 -10.21
N ASN A 29 -0.61 -2.77 -11.52
CA ASN A 29 0.47 -2.67 -12.51
C ASN A 29 0.78 -1.23 -12.96
N ASP A 30 0.01 -0.24 -12.50
CA ASP A 30 0.22 1.15 -12.85
C ASP A 30 1.28 1.79 -11.94
N ILE A 31 2.41 2.17 -12.55
CA ILE A 31 3.54 2.77 -11.83
C ILE A 31 3.19 4.12 -11.20
N VAL A 32 2.27 4.89 -11.78
CA VAL A 32 1.82 6.19 -11.26
C VAL A 32 0.97 5.99 -10.01
N ILE A 33 0.15 4.93 -9.98
CA ILE A 33 -0.63 4.57 -8.79
C ILE A 33 0.31 4.11 -7.67
N LEU A 34 1.27 3.25 -7.99
CA LEU A 34 2.25 2.76 -7.01
C LEU A 34 3.10 3.89 -6.41
N ASP A 35 3.52 4.85 -7.23
CA ASP A 35 4.28 6.02 -6.76
C ASP A 35 3.48 6.91 -5.80
N LYS A 36 2.17 7.06 -6.03
CA LYS A 36 1.30 7.77 -5.08
C LYS A 36 1.15 7.05 -3.76
N ILE A 37 1.01 5.72 -3.81
CA ILE A 37 0.87 4.91 -2.61
C ILE A 37 2.15 5.00 -1.79
N ILE A 38 3.32 4.74 -2.39
CA ILE A 38 4.59 4.72 -1.67
C ILE A 38 4.92 6.07 -1.02
N ASN A 39 4.58 7.20 -1.67
CA ASN A 39 4.80 8.53 -1.10
C ASN A 39 3.93 8.82 0.15
N LYS A 40 2.74 8.21 0.25
CA LYS A 40 1.80 8.44 1.35
C LYS A 40 1.84 7.34 2.41
N ILE A 41 2.24 6.12 2.06
CA ILE A 41 2.16 4.96 2.94
C ILE A 41 3.04 5.11 4.19
N TYR A 42 4.14 5.85 4.11
CA TYR A 42 5.02 6.06 5.26
C TYR A 42 4.43 6.97 6.34
N ALA A 43 3.39 7.73 6.02
CA ALA A 43 2.73 8.65 6.96
C ALA A 43 1.58 7.98 7.75
N VAL A 44 1.17 6.77 7.36
CA VAL A 44 0.00 6.12 7.94
C VAL A 44 0.30 5.55 9.31
N ASN A 45 -0.65 5.69 10.24
CA ASN A 45 -0.52 5.16 11.60
C ASN A 45 -1.34 3.90 11.84
N SER A 46 -2.23 3.56 10.91
CA SER A 46 -3.15 2.42 10.99
C SER A 46 -3.31 1.72 9.64
N MET A 47 -3.79 0.47 9.67
CA MET A 47 -4.12 -0.27 8.45
C MET A 47 -5.31 0.33 7.70
N GLU A 48 -6.25 0.95 8.41
CA GLU A 48 -7.37 1.67 7.77
C GLU A 48 -6.87 2.84 6.93
N GLU A 49 -5.93 3.64 7.45
CA GLU A 49 -5.28 4.70 6.69
C GLU A 49 -4.52 4.15 5.48
N ALA A 50 -3.74 3.07 5.67
CA ALA A 50 -3.02 2.41 4.59
C ALA A 50 -3.97 1.94 3.46
N ALA A 51 -5.07 1.30 3.83
CA ALA A 51 -6.10 0.83 2.90
C ALA A 51 -6.81 2.01 2.20
N ALA A 52 -7.09 3.09 2.92
CA ALA A 52 -7.66 4.31 2.36
C ALA A 52 -6.75 4.90 1.27
N ILE A 53 -5.45 5.03 1.53
CA ILE A 53 -4.46 5.52 0.54
C ILE A 53 -4.47 4.67 -0.73
N VAL A 54 -4.47 3.33 -0.60
CA VAL A 54 -4.48 2.42 -1.75
C VAL A 54 -5.79 2.56 -2.54
N ARG A 55 -6.92 2.68 -1.85
CA ARG A 55 -8.23 2.88 -2.47
C ARG A 55 -8.32 4.24 -3.18
N GLU A 56 -7.89 5.32 -2.55
CA GLU A 56 -7.86 6.66 -3.16
C GLU A 56 -6.93 6.71 -4.38
N ALA A 57 -5.82 5.96 -4.36
CA ALA A 57 -4.89 5.92 -5.49
C ALA A 57 -5.43 5.13 -6.70
N THR A 58 -6.27 4.12 -6.44
CA THR A 58 -6.87 3.24 -7.47
C THR A 58 -8.22 3.72 -7.98
N GLN A 59 -8.96 4.52 -7.19
CA GLN A 59 -10.15 5.22 -7.64
C GLN A 59 -9.75 6.51 -8.38
N LYS A 60 -9.48 6.38 -9.69
CA LYS A 60 -9.27 7.51 -10.59
C LYS A 60 -10.15 7.40 -11.82
#